data_AF-A0A2V8ANT3-F1
#
_entry.id   AF-A0A2V8ANT3-F1
#
_cell.length_a   1.000
_cell.length_b   1.000
_cell.length_c   1.000
_cell.angle_alpha   90.00
_cell.angle_beta   90.00
_cell.angle_gamma   90.00
#
_symmetry.space_group_name_H-M   'P 1'
#
loop_
_entity.id
_entity.type
_entity.pdbx_description
1 polymer ?
#
loop_
_entity_poly.entity_id
_entity_poly.type
_entity_poly.pdbx_seq_one_letter_code
_entity_poly.pdbx_strand_id
1 'polypeptide(L)'
;MNRREALARLGLSSMVAAMGCGGSTTSPDTTTTSSSSGNGGGTGANAACAVTPEETAGPYPDRLGMINSTAFYRQDVTEGRSGIPLTLTLTVVNVTSSCAAVANAAVEVWQCDATGNYSEYSQPGYNGTGQTFLRGLQTTDANGVATFKTIYPGWYAGRATHIHVQLFRNGSMVKTTQIAFPEDVSSTVYQTAVYASHGQNTTRNATDNVFSDGTQYEMATLTGNAASGFTATLTIGIAG
;
A
#
# COMPACT_ATOMS: atom_id res chain seq x y z
N MET A 1 -19.40 -11.60 -4.79
CA MET A 1 -18.71 -12.90 -4.96
C MET A 1 -17.44 -12.83 -4.14
N ASN A 2 -17.21 -13.80 -3.25
CA ASN A 2 -16.24 -13.68 -2.17
C ASN A 2 -14.81 -14.01 -2.64
N ARG A 3 -13.81 -13.35 -2.02
CA ARG A 3 -12.37 -13.26 -2.36
C ARG A 3 -11.55 -14.58 -2.37
N ARG A 4 -12.18 -15.76 -2.47
CA ARG A 4 -11.49 -17.06 -2.40
C ARG A 4 -11.61 -17.95 -3.63
N GLU A 5 -12.43 -17.61 -4.62
CA GLU A 5 -12.75 -18.56 -5.71
C GLU A 5 -12.21 -18.17 -7.10
N ALA A 6 -11.47 -17.07 -7.24
CA ALA A 6 -10.91 -16.67 -8.55
C ALA A 6 -9.70 -17.52 -9.00
N LEU A 7 -9.28 -18.54 -8.23
CA LEU A 7 -8.25 -19.50 -8.60
C LEU A 7 -8.84 -20.90 -8.84
N ALA A 8 -9.91 -20.98 -9.63
CA ALA A 8 -10.27 -22.21 -10.30
C ALA A 8 -10.97 -21.87 -11.62
N ARG A 9 -10.36 -22.30 -12.73
CA ARG A 9 -10.88 -22.32 -14.12
C ARG A 9 -10.46 -21.15 -15.02
N LEU A 10 -9.22 -21.21 -15.49
CA LEU A 10 -8.89 -20.80 -16.85
C LEU A 10 -8.92 -22.05 -17.74
N GLY A 11 -9.87 -22.09 -18.68
CA GLY A 11 -10.01 -23.17 -19.65
C GLY A 11 -10.88 -22.75 -20.84
N LEU A 12 -10.18 -22.33 -21.91
CA LEU A 12 -10.53 -22.36 -23.35
C LEU A 12 -11.56 -21.39 -23.95
N SER A 13 -11.01 -20.45 -24.73
CA SER A 13 -11.40 -19.85 -26.02
C SER A 13 -12.79 -20.09 -26.64
N SER A 14 -13.37 -19.03 -27.21
CA SER A 14 -13.60 -18.93 -28.67
C SER A 14 -14.07 -17.54 -29.11
N MET A 15 -13.69 -17.21 -30.35
CA MET A 15 -13.87 -15.96 -31.09
C MET A 15 -15.31 -15.78 -31.60
N VAL A 16 -15.78 -14.53 -31.73
CA VAL A 16 -16.64 -14.10 -32.86
C VAL A 16 -16.37 -12.63 -33.19
N ALA A 17 -15.94 -12.37 -34.43
CA ALA A 17 -15.97 -11.06 -35.07
C ALA A 17 -17.22 -10.97 -35.97
N ALA A 18 -17.88 -9.82 -36.02
CA ALA A 18 -18.84 -9.52 -37.07
C ALA A 18 -18.88 -8.01 -37.38
N MET A 19 -18.58 -7.69 -38.63
CA MET A 19 -18.72 -6.39 -39.30
C MET A 19 -20.20 -6.05 -39.50
N GLY A 20 -20.53 -4.75 -39.47
CA GLY A 20 -21.82 -4.22 -39.94
C GLY A 20 -21.71 -2.73 -40.27
N CYS A 21 -21.71 -2.41 -41.57
CA CYS A 21 -21.73 -1.05 -42.10
C CYS A 21 -23.16 -0.53 -42.30
N GLY A 22 -23.33 0.78 -42.20
CA GLY A 22 -24.49 1.55 -42.70
C GLY A 22 -24.99 2.55 -41.64
N GLY A 23 -25.23 3.83 -41.88
CA GLY A 23 -25.20 4.69 -43.07
C GLY A 23 -26.01 5.95 -42.75
N SER A 24 -25.58 7.10 -43.28
CA SER A 24 -26.34 8.36 -43.47
C SER A 24 -26.42 9.42 -42.35
N THR A 25 -25.50 10.39 -42.47
CA THR A 25 -25.68 11.87 -42.48
C THR A 25 -26.88 12.53 -41.77
N THR A 26 -26.56 13.33 -40.76
CA THR A 26 -27.22 14.62 -40.47
C THR A 26 -26.18 15.62 -39.93
N SER A 27 -26.18 16.83 -40.49
CA SER A 27 -25.28 17.97 -40.16
C SER A 27 -25.62 18.64 -38.82
N PRO A 28 -24.71 19.46 -38.24
CA PRO A 28 -24.77 19.84 -36.83
C PRO A 28 -25.68 21.05 -36.62
N ASP A 29 -26.47 21.03 -35.54
CA ASP A 29 -27.10 22.22 -35.00
C ASP A 29 -26.26 22.76 -33.84
N THR A 30 -26.04 24.07 -33.88
CA THR A 30 -25.14 24.80 -32.99
C THR A 30 -25.99 25.42 -31.91
N THR A 31 -26.07 24.77 -30.75
CA THR A 31 -26.72 25.35 -29.57
C THR A 31 -25.68 25.61 -28.50
N THR A 32 -25.32 26.88 -28.39
CA THR A 32 -24.55 27.47 -27.31
C THR A 32 -25.35 27.35 -26.01
N THR A 33 -24.94 26.47 -25.11
CA THR A 33 -25.45 26.44 -23.73
C THR A 33 -24.31 26.54 -22.75
N SER A 34 -24.42 27.59 -21.93
CA SER A 34 -23.46 28.12 -20.99
C SER A 34 -22.91 27.09 -20.01
N SER A 35 -21.60 27.18 -19.80
CA SER A 35 -20.85 26.59 -18.70
C SER A 35 -21.44 26.99 -17.35
N SER A 36 -22.17 26.07 -16.71
CA SER A 36 -22.36 26.09 -15.27
C SER A 36 -21.37 25.10 -14.65
N SER A 37 -20.29 25.65 -14.10
CA SER A 37 -19.40 25.01 -13.14
C SER A 37 -20.21 24.52 -11.93
N GLY A 38 -20.74 23.31 -12.05
CA GLY A 38 -21.28 22.55 -10.94
C GLY A 38 -20.12 21.98 -10.14
N ASN A 39 -19.70 22.72 -9.11
CA ASN A 39 -18.87 22.22 -8.04
C ASN A 39 -19.67 21.12 -7.32
N GLY A 40 -19.67 19.93 -7.89
CA GLY A 40 -20.16 18.70 -7.27
C GLY A 40 -19.21 18.34 -6.14
N GLY A 41 -19.35 19.04 -5.01
CA GLY A 41 -18.91 18.58 -3.71
C GLY A 41 -19.64 17.27 -3.42
N GLY A 42 -19.08 16.18 -3.95
CA GLY A 42 -19.41 14.84 -3.51
C GLY A 42 -19.08 14.80 -2.04
N THR A 43 -20.14 14.69 -1.24
CA THR A 43 -20.07 14.40 0.19
C THR A 43 -19.07 13.27 0.39
N GLY A 44 -17.88 13.61 0.88
CA GLY A 44 -16.89 12.66 1.30
C GLY A 44 -17.50 11.83 2.42
N ALA A 45 -18.08 10.68 2.06
CA ALA A 45 -18.12 9.56 2.99
C ALA A 45 -16.69 9.43 3.50
N ASN A 46 -16.49 9.54 4.82
CA ASN A 46 -15.18 9.49 5.44
C ASN A 46 -14.43 8.27 4.90
N ALA A 47 -13.52 8.45 3.93
CA ALA A 47 -12.59 7.40 3.51
C ALA A 47 -11.75 6.93 4.72
N ALA A 48 -11.62 7.81 5.73
CA ALA A 48 -11.07 7.53 7.06
C ALA A 48 -11.91 6.55 7.91
N CYS A 49 -13.14 6.22 7.52
CA CYS A 49 -14.07 5.39 8.29
C CYS A 49 -14.67 4.24 7.45
N ALA A 50 -13.81 3.58 6.67
CA ALA A 50 -14.15 2.39 5.91
C ALA A 50 -13.25 1.23 6.33
N VAL A 51 -13.72 -0.01 6.15
CA VAL A 51 -12.88 -1.19 6.37
C VAL A 51 -11.80 -1.18 5.31
N THR A 52 -10.54 -1.08 5.72
CA THR A 52 -9.41 -1.27 4.80
C THR A 52 -9.50 -2.69 4.19
N PRO A 53 -9.12 -2.92 2.93
CA PRO A 53 -9.02 -4.27 2.38
C PRO A 53 -8.16 -5.23 3.23
N GLU A 54 -8.34 -6.52 2.99
CA GLU A 54 -7.60 -7.58 3.69
C GLU A 54 -6.78 -8.26 2.61
N GLU A 55 -5.47 -8.22 2.76
CA GLU A 55 -4.52 -8.62 1.74
C GLU A 55 -3.66 -9.80 2.18
N THR A 56 -2.98 -10.40 1.21
CA THR A 56 -1.96 -11.40 1.51
C THR A 56 -0.80 -10.80 2.30
N ALA A 57 -0.21 -11.56 3.22
CA ALA A 57 1.07 -11.22 3.84
C ALA A 57 2.24 -11.29 2.83
N GLY A 58 1.97 -11.79 1.62
CA GLY A 58 2.97 -11.90 0.57
C GLY A 58 4.02 -12.97 0.89
N PRO A 59 5.11 -13.01 0.10
CA PRO A 59 6.13 -14.04 0.22
C PRO A 59 7.13 -13.81 1.37
N TYR A 60 7.17 -12.61 1.95
CA TYR A 60 8.19 -12.18 2.91
C TYR A 60 7.68 -11.76 4.32
N PRO A 61 6.66 -12.42 4.91
CA PRO A 61 6.15 -12.07 6.25
C PRO A 61 7.22 -12.22 7.34
N ASP A 62 6.89 -11.83 8.56
CA ASP A 62 7.69 -12.16 9.74
C ASP A 62 7.91 -13.68 9.88
N ARG A 63 9.17 -14.10 10.05
CA ARG A 63 9.55 -15.49 10.41
C ARG A 63 10.13 -15.61 11.81
N LEU A 64 10.52 -14.51 12.43
CA LEU A 64 11.20 -14.48 13.71
C LEU A 64 10.24 -14.34 14.89
N GLY A 65 8.95 -14.09 14.63
CA GLY A 65 7.94 -13.91 15.67
C GLY A 65 8.14 -12.56 16.36
N MET A 66 8.26 -11.49 15.58
CA MET A 66 8.49 -10.11 16.02
C MET A 66 7.59 -9.73 17.19
N ILE A 67 6.30 -10.10 17.13
CA ILE A 67 5.31 -9.77 18.16
C ILE A 67 5.72 -10.23 19.57
N ASN A 68 6.53 -11.29 19.66
CA ASN A 68 7.01 -11.91 20.89
C ASN A 68 8.42 -11.43 21.30
N SER A 69 9.00 -10.46 20.60
CA SER A 69 10.37 -9.99 20.83
C SER A 69 10.42 -8.46 20.98
N THR A 70 10.84 -8.01 22.16
CA THR A 70 10.96 -6.58 22.49
C THR A 70 11.95 -5.85 21.58
N ALA A 71 12.90 -6.56 20.96
CA ALA A 71 13.87 -5.97 20.04
C ALA A 71 13.22 -5.37 18.78
N PHE A 72 12.04 -5.85 18.39
CA PHE A 72 11.30 -5.33 17.24
C PHE A 72 10.38 -4.16 17.59
N TYR A 73 10.12 -3.89 18.87
CA TYR A 73 9.36 -2.71 19.30
C TYR A 73 10.23 -1.46 19.24
N ARG A 74 10.47 -0.97 18.02
CA ARG A 74 11.37 0.13 17.72
C ARG A 74 10.74 1.08 16.71
N GLN A 75 10.94 2.37 16.96
CA GLN A 75 10.43 3.41 16.08
C GLN A 75 11.27 3.51 14.81
N ASP A 76 12.60 3.45 14.92
CA ASP A 76 13.50 3.39 13.77
C ASP A 76 13.73 1.94 13.37
N VAL A 77 13.22 1.58 12.19
CA VAL A 77 13.37 0.24 11.61
C VAL A 77 14.45 0.20 10.53
N THR A 78 15.12 1.31 10.24
CA THR A 78 16.02 1.41 9.08
C THR A 78 17.21 0.47 9.16
N GLU A 79 17.76 0.25 10.37
CA GLU A 79 19.05 -0.41 10.59
C GLU A 79 20.16 0.09 9.64
N GLY A 80 20.14 1.38 9.34
CA GLY A 80 21.13 2.01 8.45
C GLY A 80 20.99 1.68 6.97
N ARG A 81 19.90 1.04 6.52
CA ARG A 81 19.63 0.87 5.08
C ARG A 81 19.57 2.24 4.40
N SER A 82 20.29 2.36 3.29
CA SER A 82 20.29 3.59 2.49
C SER A 82 18.97 3.73 1.74
N GLY A 83 18.42 4.95 1.72
CA GLY A 83 17.19 5.30 1.04
C GLY A 83 16.76 6.72 1.39
N ILE A 84 15.70 7.20 0.74
CA ILE A 84 15.08 8.49 1.11
C ILE A 84 14.36 8.28 2.44
N PRO A 85 14.61 9.10 3.48
CA PRO A 85 13.93 8.98 4.75
C PRO A 85 12.41 9.07 4.61
N LEU A 86 11.70 8.16 5.28
CA LEU A 86 10.24 8.14 5.33
C LEU A 86 9.79 8.02 6.79
N THR A 87 9.05 9.02 7.26
CA THR A 87 8.26 8.89 8.49
C THR A 87 6.91 8.29 8.12
N LEU A 88 6.60 7.10 8.62
CA LEU A 88 5.33 6.42 8.39
C LEU A 88 4.45 6.58 9.62
N THR A 89 3.28 7.19 9.47
CA THR A 89 2.31 7.38 10.57
C THR A 89 1.00 6.66 10.22
N LEU A 90 0.67 5.63 10.99
CA LEU A 90 -0.51 4.81 10.81
C LEU A 90 -1.51 5.10 11.91
N THR A 91 -2.76 5.39 11.55
CA THR A 91 -3.86 5.56 12.50
C THR A 91 -4.78 4.36 12.40
N VAL A 92 -5.04 3.66 13.50
CA VAL A 92 -5.95 2.50 13.53
C VAL A 92 -7.29 2.92 14.13
N VAL A 93 -8.37 2.66 13.42
CA VAL A 93 -9.74 2.98 13.85
C VAL A 93 -10.65 1.76 13.77
N ASN A 94 -11.65 1.69 14.66
CA ASN A 94 -12.68 0.65 14.63
C ASN A 94 -13.95 1.16 13.92
N VAL A 95 -14.21 0.63 12.73
CA VAL A 95 -15.32 1.06 11.89
C VAL A 95 -16.70 0.72 12.46
N THR A 96 -16.80 -0.27 13.36
CA THR A 96 -18.06 -0.64 14.02
C THR A 96 -18.31 0.18 15.29
N SER A 97 -17.36 1.02 15.68
CA SER A 97 -17.42 1.88 16.86
C SER A 97 -17.28 3.36 16.50
N SER A 98 -18.03 3.81 15.49
CA SER A 98 -17.99 5.20 14.99
C SER A 98 -16.58 5.69 14.64
N CYS A 99 -15.71 4.78 14.18
CA CYS A 99 -14.30 5.05 13.91
C CYS A 99 -13.52 5.60 15.09
N ALA A 100 -13.87 5.14 16.30
CA ALA A 100 -13.05 5.35 17.48
C ALA A 100 -11.63 4.83 17.26
N ALA A 101 -10.65 5.61 17.73
CA ALA A 101 -9.25 5.24 17.75
C ALA A 101 -9.04 3.93 18.53
N VAL A 102 -8.20 3.05 17.99
CA VAL A 102 -7.85 1.78 18.61
C VAL A 102 -6.49 1.94 19.28
N ALA A 103 -6.49 2.21 20.58
CA ALA A 103 -5.28 2.24 21.38
C ALA A 103 -4.77 0.82 21.72
N ASN A 104 -3.46 0.71 21.99
CA ASN A 104 -2.79 -0.51 22.41
C ASN A 104 -2.86 -1.69 21.41
N ALA A 105 -3.24 -1.46 20.16
CA ALA A 105 -2.99 -2.39 19.07
C ALA A 105 -1.50 -2.38 18.70
N ALA A 106 -0.92 -3.55 18.49
CA ALA A 106 0.42 -3.67 17.93
C ALA A 106 0.31 -3.60 16.40
N VAL A 107 1.10 -2.71 15.81
CA VAL A 107 1.21 -2.49 14.36
C VAL A 107 2.56 -3.05 13.94
N GLU A 108 2.53 -4.10 13.15
CA GLU A 108 3.72 -4.71 12.56
C GLU A 108 3.88 -4.20 11.13
N VAL A 109 5.10 -3.82 10.75
CA VAL A 109 5.42 -3.40 9.39
C VAL A 109 6.64 -4.15 8.87
N TRP A 110 6.63 -4.45 7.57
CA TRP A 110 7.82 -4.89 6.86
C TRP A 110 7.80 -4.41 5.40
N GLN A 111 8.98 -4.18 4.84
CA GLN A 111 9.16 -3.77 3.44
C GLN A 111 10.49 -4.23 2.88
N CYS A 112 10.66 -4.13 1.56
CA CYS A 112 11.97 -4.22 0.94
C CYS A 112 12.77 -2.93 1.13
N ASP A 113 14.09 -3.04 0.99
CA ASP A 113 14.99 -1.91 0.86
C ASP A 113 14.91 -1.23 -0.52
N ALA A 114 15.75 -0.20 -0.73
CA ALA A 114 15.78 0.58 -1.96
C ALA A 114 16.08 -0.25 -3.23
N THR A 115 16.68 -1.44 -3.08
CA THR A 115 17.03 -2.34 -4.20
C THR A 115 16.15 -3.59 -4.26
N GLY A 116 15.02 -3.60 -3.54
CA GLY A 116 14.03 -4.68 -3.61
C GLY A 116 14.34 -5.89 -2.73
N ASN A 117 15.25 -5.78 -1.77
CA ASN A 117 15.62 -6.88 -0.90
C ASN A 117 14.91 -6.88 0.44
N TYR A 118 14.45 -8.06 0.88
CA TYR A 118 13.91 -8.25 2.23
C TYR A 118 14.96 -8.86 3.17
N SER A 119 14.98 -8.34 4.39
CA SER A 119 15.61 -8.97 5.55
C SER A 119 14.88 -10.27 5.89
N GLU A 120 15.52 -11.19 6.63
CA GLU A 120 15.09 -12.55 7.01
C GLU A 120 15.12 -13.61 5.90
N TYR A 121 15.28 -13.22 4.64
CA TYR A 121 15.09 -14.12 3.50
C TYR A 121 16.32 -14.22 2.60
N SER A 122 16.56 -15.41 2.08
CA SER A 122 17.46 -15.62 0.95
C SER A 122 16.71 -15.38 -0.36
N GLN A 123 17.28 -14.58 -1.24
CA GLN A 123 16.70 -14.14 -2.51
C GLN A 123 17.75 -14.23 -3.63
N PRO A 124 17.35 -14.27 -4.91
CA PRO A 124 18.29 -14.16 -6.01
C PRO A 124 19.15 -12.89 -5.89
N GLY A 125 20.47 -13.06 -5.75
CA GLY A 125 21.42 -11.94 -5.65
C GLY A 125 21.56 -11.31 -4.26
N TYR A 126 20.81 -11.77 -3.24
CA TYR A 126 20.89 -11.21 -1.89
C TYR A 126 20.54 -12.24 -0.80
N ASN A 127 21.35 -12.31 0.25
CA ASN A 127 21.04 -13.14 1.42
C ASN A 127 20.77 -12.26 2.66
N GLY A 128 19.49 -12.04 2.95
CA GLY A 128 19.00 -11.32 4.12
C GLY A 128 18.80 -12.20 5.36
N THR A 129 19.10 -13.49 5.30
CA THR A 129 18.90 -14.42 6.44
C THR A 129 19.63 -13.90 7.68
N GLY A 130 18.93 -13.83 8.81
CA GLY A 130 19.47 -13.33 10.09
C GLY A 130 19.56 -11.81 10.20
N GLN A 131 19.22 -11.06 9.14
CA GLN A 131 19.06 -9.61 9.19
C GLN A 131 17.61 -9.25 9.50
N THR A 132 17.39 -8.06 10.07
CA THR A 132 16.07 -7.62 10.55
C THR A 132 15.66 -6.24 10.05
N PHE A 133 16.45 -5.61 9.18
CA PHE A 133 16.20 -4.26 8.69
C PHE A 133 14.80 -4.10 8.09
N LEU A 134 14.25 -2.90 8.21
CA LEU A 134 12.96 -2.48 7.67
C LEU A 134 11.78 -3.35 8.13
N ARG A 135 11.92 -3.96 9.31
CA ARG A 135 10.88 -4.69 10.04
C ARG A 135 10.74 -4.13 11.44
N GLY A 136 9.52 -4.01 11.95
CA GLY A 136 9.33 -3.60 13.33
C GLY A 136 7.87 -3.48 13.75
N LEU A 137 7.72 -3.23 15.04
CA LEU A 137 6.46 -3.09 15.74
C LEU A 137 6.39 -1.75 16.44
N GLN A 138 5.19 -1.18 16.47
CA GLN A 138 4.84 -0.08 17.34
C GLN A 138 3.47 -0.33 17.96
N THR A 139 3.31 0.10 19.19
CA THR A 139 2.01 0.07 19.87
C THR A 139 1.30 1.40 19.61
N THR A 140 0.06 1.33 19.13
CA THR A 140 -0.77 2.51 18.94
C THR A 140 -1.02 3.26 20.26
N ASP A 141 -0.91 4.58 20.22
CA ASP A 141 -1.18 5.46 21.35
C ASP A 141 -2.69 5.63 21.61
N ALA A 142 -3.05 6.54 22.53
CA ALA A 142 -4.45 6.84 22.87
C ALA A 142 -5.29 7.37 21.68
N ASN A 143 -4.64 7.91 20.65
CA ASN A 143 -5.27 8.38 19.41
C ASN A 143 -5.25 7.30 18.31
N GLY A 144 -4.82 6.09 18.61
CA GLY A 144 -4.72 4.99 17.66
C GLY A 144 -3.51 5.12 16.73
N VAL A 145 -2.52 5.95 17.08
CA VAL A 145 -1.40 6.29 16.19
C VAL A 145 -0.16 5.46 16.51
N ALA A 146 0.42 4.86 15.48
CA ALA A 146 1.75 4.24 15.49
C ALA A 146 2.64 4.96 14.46
N THR A 147 3.87 5.30 14.84
CA THR A 147 4.82 6.00 13.95
C THR A 147 6.10 5.23 13.81
N PHE A 148 6.62 5.11 12.59
CA PHE A 148 7.90 4.49 12.27
C PHE A 148 8.80 5.47 11.51
N LYS A 149 10.11 5.33 11.69
CA LYS A 149 11.13 5.89 10.81
C LYS A 149 11.68 4.75 9.96
N THR A 150 11.52 4.87 8.65
CA THR A 150 11.94 3.90 7.64
C THR A 150 12.53 4.66 6.44
N ILE A 151 12.72 3.98 5.32
CA ILE A 151 13.02 4.57 4.02
C ILE A 151 11.86 4.36 3.06
N TYR A 152 11.74 5.22 2.05
CA TYR A 152 10.81 4.97 0.94
C TYR A 152 11.08 3.58 0.34
N PRO A 153 10.08 2.71 0.18
CA PRO A 153 10.30 1.35 -0.28
C PRO A 153 10.83 1.29 -1.72
N GLY A 154 11.76 0.38 -1.96
CA GLY A 154 12.07 -0.06 -3.32
C GLY A 154 10.93 -0.89 -3.90
N TRP A 155 11.28 -1.75 -4.85
CA TRP A 155 10.32 -2.65 -5.49
C TRP A 155 10.99 -3.98 -5.88
N TYR A 156 10.19 -5.03 -6.02
CA TYR A 156 10.62 -6.31 -6.56
C TYR A 156 9.68 -6.73 -7.69
N ALA A 157 10.20 -7.56 -8.60
CA ALA A 157 9.50 -7.89 -9.84
C ALA A 157 8.09 -8.46 -9.60
N GLY A 158 7.13 -7.94 -10.37
CA GLY A 158 5.74 -8.38 -10.34
C GLY A 158 4.87 -7.74 -9.26
N ARG A 159 5.40 -6.79 -8.47
CA ARG A 159 4.64 -6.08 -7.43
C ARG A 159 4.81 -4.56 -7.52
N ALA A 160 3.74 -3.81 -7.29
CA ALA A 160 3.78 -2.37 -7.11
C ALA A 160 4.56 -1.99 -5.85
N THR A 161 4.93 -0.72 -5.69
CA THR A 161 5.63 -0.22 -4.50
C THR A 161 4.74 -0.30 -3.25
N HIS A 162 5.20 -0.96 -2.19
CA HIS A 162 4.38 -1.16 -0.99
C HIS A 162 5.16 -1.32 0.32
N ILE A 163 4.44 -1.12 1.44
CA ILE A 163 4.82 -1.55 2.78
C ILE A 163 3.73 -2.50 3.28
N HIS A 164 4.08 -3.62 3.88
CA HIS A 164 3.11 -4.52 4.47
C HIS A 164 2.76 -4.11 5.90
N VAL A 165 1.52 -4.41 6.32
CA VAL A 165 1.06 -4.17 7.68
C VAL A 165 0.31 -5.39 8.21
N GLN A 166 0.62 -5.79 9.44
CA GLN A 166 -0.26 -6.63 10.25
C GLN A 166 -0.63 -5.93 11.54
N LEU A 167 -1.91 -6.03 11.93
CA LEU A 167 -2.41 -5.47 13.18
C LEU A 167 -2.76 -6.61 14.13
N PHE A 168 -2.33 -6.45 15.38
CA PHE A 168 -2.62 -7.39 16.45
C PHE A 168 -3.36 -6.69 17.59
N ARG A 169 -4.38 -7.35 18.13
CA ARG A 169 -5.10 -6.93 19.34
C ARG A 169 -5.18 -8.12 20.28
N ASN A 170 -4.86 -7.89 21.56
CA ASN A 170 -4.87 -8.93 22.59
C ASN A 170 -4.10 -10.20 22.15
N GLY A 171 -2.97 -10.02 21.46
CA GLY A 171 -2.13 -11.11 20.95
C GLY A 171 -2.67 -11.84 19.70
N SER A 172 -3.82 -11.44 19.16
CA SER A 172 -4.40 -12.04 17.94
C SER A 172 -4.28 -11.11 16.74
N MET A 173 -3.88 -11.64 15.59
CA MET A 173 -3.88 -10.90 14.33
C MET A 173 -5.33 -10.61 13.90
N VAL A 174 -5.65 -9.34 13.65
CA VAL A 174 -6.99 -8.87 13.28
C VAL A 174 -7.05 -8.26 11.88
N LYS A 175 -5.89 -8.01 11.26
CA LYS A 175 -5.79 -7.43 9.92
C LYS A 175 -4.45 -7.76 9.29
N THR A 176 -4.47 -8.16 8.03
CA THR A 176 -3.33 -8.07 7.11
C THR A 176 -3.71 -7.16 5.95
N THR A 177 -2.88 -6.16 5.64
CA THR A 177 -3.10 -5.23 4.52
C THR A 177 -1.75 -4.75 3.98
N GLN A 178 -1.76 -3.98 2.90
CA GLN A 178 -0.57 -3.39 2.32
C GLN A 178 -0.84 -1.92 2.00
N ILE A 179 0.20 -1.10 2.13
CA ILE A 179 0.16 0.34 1.86
C ILE A 179 0.65 0.55 0.44
N ALA A 180 -0.19 1.12 -0.42
CA ALA A 180 0.18 1.56 -1.76
C ALA A 180 0.74 2.99 -1.75
N PHE A 181 1.52 3.34 -2.77
CA PHE A 181 2.11 4.67 -2.91
C PHE A 181 1.71 5.33 -4.24
N PRO A 182 1.61 6.67 -4.29
CA PRO A 182 1.32 7.40 -5.52
C PRO A 182 2.38 7.16 -6.59
N GLU A 183 1.93 6.88 -7.82
CA GLU A 183 2.80 6.48 -8.94
C GLU A 183 3.78 7.59 -9.35
N ASP A 184 3.35 8.84 -9.31
CA ASP A 184 4.16 10.02 -9.63
C ASP A 184 5.28 10.24 -8.61
N VAL A 185 4.99 10.02 -7.32
CA VAL A 185 5.99 10.06 -6.25
C VAL A 185 6.97 8.92 -6.40
N SER A 186 6.50 7.67 -6.58
CA SER A 186 7.38 6.51 -6.81
C SER A 186 8.28 6.69 -8.03
N SER A 187 7.72 7.18 -9.14
CA SER A 187 8.48 7.47 -10.37
C SER A 187 9.59 8.49 -10.13
N THR A 188 9.32 9.52 -9.32
CA THR A 188 10.31 10.53 -8.93
C THR A 188 11.39 9.94 -8.03
N VAL A 189 11.01 9.19 -7.00
CA VAL A 189 11.93 8.52 -6.07
C VAL A 189 12.89 7.59 -6.83
N TYR A 190 12.38 6.81 -7.77
CA TYR A 190 13.19 5.85 -8.54
C TYR A 190 14.12 6.48 -9.58
N GLN A 191 14.13 7.80 -9.71
CA GLN A 191 15.14 8.55 -10.47
C GLN A 191 16.30 9.02 -9.57
N THR A 192 16.22 8.82 -8.26
CA THR A 192 17.20 9.35 -7.30
C THR A 192 18.23 8.33 -6.85
N ALA A 193 19.46 8.79 -6.62
CA ALA A 193 20.54 8.14 -5.87
C ALA A 193 20.49 6.58 -5.87
N VAL A 194 20.26 6.00 -4.68
CA VAL A 194 20.31 4.54 -4.44
C VAL A 194 19.18 3.75 -5.09
N TYR A 195 18.12 4.42 -5.56
CA TYR A 195 17.01 3.76 -6.26
C TYR A 195 17.25 3.69 -7.78
N ALA A 196 17.94 4.68 -8.35
CA ALA A 196 18.16 4.77 -9.79
C ALA A 196 18.90 3.56 -10.36
N SER A 197 19.79 2.93 -9.59
CA SER A 197 20.50 1.71 -10.01
C SER A 197 19.59 0.49 -10.15
N HIS A 198 18.48 0.45 -9.40
CA HIS A 198 17.48 -0.61 -9.50
C HIS A 198 16.47 -0.33 -10.61
N GLY A 199 16.24 0.95 -10.91
CA GLY A 199 15.42 1.41 -12.03
C GLY A 199 13.95 1.59 -11.68
N GLN A 200 13.15 1.85 -12.71
CA GLN A 200 11.71 2.09 -12.56
C GLN A 200 10.95 0.78 -12.34
N ASN A 201 9.97 0.81 -11.43
CA ASN A 201 9.05 -0.31 -11.27
C ASN A 201 8.12 -0.40 -12.48
N THR A 202 8.07 -1.57 -13.12
CA THR A 202 7.20 -1.82 -14.28
C THR A 202 5.79 -2.24 -13.88
N THR A 203 5.58 -2.61 -12.61
CA THR A 203 4.26 -3.00 -12.08
C THR A 203 3.60 -1.79 -11.43
N ARG A 204 2.47 -1.35 -11.98
CA ARG A 204 1.67 -0.26 -11.43
C ARG A 204 0.62 -0.81 -10.46
N ASN A 205 0.15 0.02 -9.54
CA ASN A 205 -0.95 -0.28 -8.60
C ASN A 205 -2.16 -0.91 -9.31
N ALA A 206 -2.60 -0.31 -10.42
CA ALA A 206 -3.77 -0.78 -11.18
C ALA A 206 -3.58 -2.16 -11.86
N THR A 207 -2.35 -2.65 -11.97
CA THR A 207 -2.00 -3.93 -12.59
C THR A 207 -1.38 -4.93 -11.61
N ASP A 208 -1.19 -4.52 -10.36
CA ASP A 208 -0.68 -5.36 -9.29
C ASP A 208 -1.76 -6.33 -8.82
N ASN A 209 -1.38 -7.58 -8.56
CA ASN A 209 -2.33 -8.63 -8.20
C ASN A 209 -2.96 -8.47 -6.80
N VAL A 210 -2.47 -7.54 -5.98
CA VAL A 210 -3.02 -7.15 -4.67
C VAL A 210 -3.85 -5.87 -4.81
N PHE A 211 -3.40 -4.89 -5.59
CA PHE A 211 -4.05 -3.56 -5.64
C PHE A 211 -4.97 -3.31 -6.85
N SER A 212 -5.04 -4.23 -7.81
CA SER A 212 -5.81 -4.03 -9.06
C SER A 212 -7.32 -3.92 -8.86
N ASP A 213 -7.86 -4.31 -7.69
CA ASP A 213 -9.26 -4.09 -7.31
C ASP A 213 -9.50 -2.72 -6.62
N GLY A 214 -8.45 -1.93 -6.39
CA GLY A 214 -8.50 -0.52 -6.03
C GLY A 214 -7.71 -0.17 -4.77
N THR A 215 -6.99 0.95 -4.81
CA THR A 215 -6.11 1.42 -3.71
C THR A 215 -6.74 2.46 -2.79
N GLN A 216 -8.02 2.78 -2.96
CA GLN A 216 -8.65 3.95 -2.32
C GLN A 216 -8.56 3.98 -0.77
N TYR A 217 -8.43 2.82 -0.12
CA TYR A 217 -8.33 2.69 1.34
C TYR A 217 -6.93 2.24 1.81
N GLU A 218 -5.98 2.14 0.90
CA GLU A 218 -4.60 1.64 1.12
C GLU A 218 -3.54 2.61 0.60
N MET A 219 -3.93 3.62 -0.18
CA MET A 219 -3.05 4.64 -0.72
C MET A 219 -2.56 5.59 0.39
N ALA A 220 -1.25 5.62 0.62
CA ALA A 220 -0.65 6.58 1.53
C ALA A 220 -0.84 8.02 1.02
N THR A 221 -1.13 8.94 1.95
CA THR A 221 -1.02 10.37 1.71
C THR A 221 0.41 10.82 2.03
N LEU A 222 1.10 11.43 1.08
CA LEU A 222 2.50 11.86 1.24
C LEU A 222 2.63 13.38 1.32
N THR A 223 3.52 13.83 2.21
CA THR A 223 4.04 15.20 2.25
C THR A 223 5.57 15.15 2.25
N GLY A 224 6.23 16.24 1.87
CA GLY A 224 7.69 16.30 1.70
C GLY A 224 8.13 16.05 0.26
N ASN A 225 9.40 15.69 0.07
CA ASN A 225 9.98 15.47 -1.25
C ASN A 225 11.22 14.58 -1.19
N ALA A 226 11.73 14.18 -2.36
CA ALA A 226 12.85 13.25 -2.45
C ALA A 226 14.19 13.79 -1.90
N ALA A 227 14.35 15.11 -1.74
CA ALA A 227 15.57 15.71 -1.20
C ALA A 227 15.56 15.75 0.34
N SER A 228 14.42 16.04 0.96
CA SER A 228 14.27 16.15 2.42
C SER A 228 13.70 14.91 3.11
N GLY A 229 13.18 13.96 2.35
CA GLY A 229 12.38 12.86 2.87
C GLY A 229 10.88 13.16 2.87
N PHE A 230 10.10 12.12 3.17
CA PHE A 230 8.65 12.15 3.15
C PHE A 230 8.05 11.84 4.53
N THR A 231 6.83 12.32 4.74
CA THR A 231 5.91 11.74 5.73
C THR A 231 4.77 11.08 4.98
N ALA A 232 4.55 9.79 5.21
CA ALA A 232 3.40 9.04 4.70
C ALA A 232 2.40 8.81 5.84
N THR A 233 1.12 9.09 5.58
CA THR A 233 0.03 8.83 6.51
C THR A 233 -1.02 7.92 5.88
N LEU A 234 -1.58 7.01 6.69
CA LEU A 234 -2.73 6.20 6.31
C LEU A 234 -3.59 5.90 7.54
N THR A 235 -4.92 5.94 7.37
CA THR A 235 -5.86 5.43 8.36
C THR A 235 -6.28 4.00 7.98
N ILE A 236 -6.10 3.05 8.89
CA ILE A 236 -6.45 1.65 8.70
C ILE A 236 -7.71 1.35 9.52
N GLY A 237 -8.79 1.01 8.82
CA GLY A 237 -10.06 0.63 9.44
C GLY A 237 -10.17 -0.88 9.68
N ILE A 238 -10.37 -1.27 10.93
CA ILE A 238 -10.67 -2.66 11.34
C ILE A 238 -12.12 -2.80 11.77
N ALA A 239 -12.68 -4.00 11.60
CA ALA A 239 -14.06 -4.32 11.96
C ALA A 239 -14.12 -5.21 13.21
N GLY A 240 -13.72 -4.68 14.37
CA GLY A 240 -13.86 -5.36 15.67
C GLY A 240 -12.85 -6.46 15.98
#